data_AF-A0A0F7RZ86-F1
#
_entry.id   AF-A0A0F7RZ86-F1
#
_cell.length_a   1.000
_cell.length_b   1.000
_cell.length_c   1.000
_cell.angle_alpha   90.00
_cell.angle_beta   90.00
_cell.angle_gamma   90.00
#
_symmetry.space_group_name_H-M   'P 1'
#
loop_
_entity.id
_entity.type
_entity.pdbx_description
1 polymer ?
#
loop_
_entity_poly.entity_id
_entity_poly.type
_entity_poly.pdbx_seq_one_letter_code
_entity_poly.pdbx_strand_id
1 'polypeptide(L)'
;MAPTSSAQPSKAGKKLSREQQRKKADSKASKIRRVQLDASGNQANAKQRTLKQINKNAEKVSTRFKYASFNQRLQDDDGLSLEDDDEDASSLHARTSFSHALQAWTDLNLSNAFHSLYRQLNPITQSLPQLIHHRSTISSILANTLSERSQWLAWDAALDLLPRLAKDLGSEFLPIYPTMLKSAVHTTTTTKDTTNGDERAAANLVERGFQSAAWILKAMSPFIVSRELAKRSDEDDESAEAGVDVDTVDEEAEAEEVDDRTRRLMETWTVIRPYLGWKPIVAKESPSQAISLEADAQDEDGDEGEDDGEEQEDQDENAGKDAAADKASFVNTNIQRISPFTRRFASEAFAHLLRKTRGRQLQSITSLILSDLETMLLDEDRHVHYRGQPSRRPSVRFSRGIAGIWVEGCKSLDRRLHSKCISLISVLLHPTRTAASSSVDKYR
;
A
#
# COMPACT_ATOMS: atom_id res chain seq x y z
N MET A 1 100.44 -24.34 -27.66
CA MET A 1 100.55 -25.61 -26.90
C MET A 1 99.15 -26.16 -26.70
N ALA A 2 98.83 -27.27 -27.36
CA ALA A 2 97.74 -28.16 -26.93
C ALA A 2 98.18 -28.93 -25.67
N PRO A 3 97.24 -29.43 -24.86
CA PRO A 3 97.07 -30.89 -24.80
C PRO A 3 95.58 -31.30 -24.72
N THR A 4 95.10 -32.16 -25.63
CA THR A 4 94.95 -33.63 -25.52
C THR A 4 93.83 -34.13 -24.61
N SER A 5 92.94 -34.89 -25.25
CA SER A 5 91.75 -35.60 -24.77
C SER A 5 92.00 -36.70 -23.75
N SER A 6 90.98 -36.99 -22.94
CA SER A 6 90.64 -38.39 -22.60
C SER A 6 89.11 -38.55 -22.54
N ALA A 7 88.60 -39.56 -23.23
CA ALA A 7 87.20 -39.96 -23.25
C ALA A 7 87.13 -41.47 -23.00
N GLN A 8 86.21 -41.92 -22.13
CA GLN A 8 85.71 -43.30 -21.99
C GLN A 8 84.40 -43.29 -21.15
N PRO A 9 83.54 -44.33 -21.17
CA PRO A 9 82.67 -44.72 -22.28
C PRO A 9 81.18 -44.76 -21.88
N SER A 10 80.34 -44.82 -22.92
CA SER A 10 78.88 -44.93 -22.92
C SER A 10 78.31 -46.14 -22.17
N LYS A 11 77.32 -45.92 -21.28
CA LYS A 11 76.31 -46.93 -20.92
C LYS A 11 75.15 -46.86 -21.90
N ALA A 12 75.00 -47.91 -22.70
CA ALA A 12 73.90 -48.10 -23.64
C ALA A 12 72.56 -48.27 -22.90
N GLY A 13 71.80 -47.17 -22.75
CA GLY A 13 70.39 -47.25 -22.40
C GLY A 13 69.59 -47.73 -23.61
N LYS A 14 68.84 -48.84 -23.46
CA LYS A 14 67.84 -49.29 -24.43
C LYS A 14 66.95 -48.11 -24.82
N LYS A 15 67.15 -47.56 -26.02
CA LYS A 15 66.34 -46.46 -26.56
C LYS A 15 64.93 -47.01 -26.79
N LEU A 16 63.98 -46.54 -25.97
CA LEU A 16 62.54 -46.76 -26.19
C LEU A 16 62.20 -46.35 -27.62
N SER A 17 61.45 -47.19 -28.34
CA SER A 17 61.02 -46.89 -29.70
C SER A 17 60.29 -45.53 -29.73
N ARG A 18 60.50 -44.76 -30.80
CA ARG A 18 59.90 -43.42 -31.03
C ARG A 18 58.39 -43.43 -30.78
N GLU A 19 57.73 -44.56 -31.03
CA GLU A 19 56.29 -44.75 -30.78
C GLU A 19 55.94 -44.90 -29.29
N GLN A 20 56.78 -45.60 -28.50
CA GLN A 20 56.60 -45.71 -27.05
C GLN A 20 56.88 -44.38 -26.34
N GLN A 21 57.82 -43.58 -26.86
CA GLN A 21 58.05 -42.23 -26.35
C GLN A 21 56.88 -41.29 -26.65
N ARG A 22 56.27 -41.39 -27.84
CA ARG A 22 55.04 -40.65 -28.19
C ARG A 22 53.87 -41.04 -27.28
N LYS A 23 53.59 -42.34 -27.11
CA LYS A 23 52.51 -42.82 -26.23
C LYS A 23 52.68 -42.38 -24.77
N LYS A 24 53.93 -42.35 -24.26
CA LYS A 24 54.22 -41.81 -22.92
C LYS A 24 54.05 -40.30 -22.84
N ALA A 25 54.43 -39.56 -23.87
CA ALA A 25 54.23 -38.11 -23.94
C ALA A 25 52.74 -37.75 -23.96
N ASP A 26 51.94 -38.46 -24.76
CA ASP A 26 50.49 -38.26 -24.85
C ASP A 26 49.77 -38.62 -23.55
N SER A 27 50.16 -39.73 -22.90
CA SER A 27 49.63 -40.10 -21.58
C SER A 27 49.94 -39.03 -20.52
N LYS A 28 51.16 -38.48 -20.53
CA LYS A 28 51.56 -37.42 -19.60
C LYS A 28 50.81 -36.12 -19.88
N ALA A 29 50.66 -35.74 -21.15
CA ALA A 29 49.88 -34.57 -21.56
C ALA A 29 48.40 -34.69 -21.20
N SER A 30 47.80 -35.87 -21.38
CA SER A 30 46.41 -36.14 -20.98
C SER A 30 46.22 -36.06 -19.47
N LYS A 31 47.21 -36.51 -18.68
CA LYS A 31 47.17 -36.42 -17.22
C LYS A 31 47.25 -34.97 -16.74
N ILE A 32 48.10 -34.16 -17.38
CA ILE A 32 48.21 -32.71 -17.08
C ILE A 32 46.90 -31.98 -17.42
N ARG A 33 46.29 -32.26 -18.60
CA ARG A 33 45.00 -31.67 -18.97
C ARG A 33 43.88 -32.03 -17.98
N ARG A 34 43.82 -33.28 -17.50
CA ARG A 34 42.81 -33.69 -16.51
C ARG A 34 42.99 -32.94 -15.19
N VAL A 35 44.21 -32.83 -14.67
CA VAL A 35 44.48 -32.06 -13.43
C VAL A 35 44.14 -30.57 -13.60
N GLN A 36 44.36 -30.00 -14.77
CA GLN A 36 44.07 -28.59 -15.04
C GLN A 36 42.55 -28.33 -15.17
N LEU A 37 41.79 -29.27 -15.74
CA LEU A 37 40.32 -29.24 -15.77
C LEU A 37 39.72 -29.39 -14.36
N ASP A 38 40.26 -30.30 -13.55
CA ASP A 38 39.79 -30.50 -12.16
C ASP A 38 40.11 -29.27 -11.28
N ALA A 39 41.28 -28.64 -11.48
CA ALA A 39 41.65 -27.40 -10.79
C ALA A 39 40.74 -26.22 -11.21
N SER A 40 40.41 -26.11 -12.50
CA SER A 40 39.48 -25.10 -13.01
C SER A 40 38.07 -25.30 -12.47
N GLY A 41 37.58 -26.55 -12.42
CA GLY A 41 36.28 -26.90 -11.83
C GLY A 41 36.19 -26.61 -10.34
N ASN A 42 37.27 -26.87 -9.58
CA ASN A 42 37.33 -26.52 -8.16
C ASN A 42 37.38 -25.01 -7.93
N GLN A 43 38.10 -24.25 -8.76
CA GLN A 43 38.08 -22.79 -8.71
C GLN A 43 36.71 -22.20 -9.08
N ALA A 44 36.02 -22.77 -10.07
CA ALA A 44 34.66 -22.38 -10.44
C ALA A 44 33.67 -22.64 -9.31
N ASN A 45 33.75 -23.81 -8.65
CA ASN A 45 32.93 -24.13 -7.48
C ASN A 45 33.26 -23.25 -6.26
N ALA A 46 34.53 -22.92 -6.03
CA ALA A 46 34.94 -22.01 -4.96
C ALA A 46 34.42 -20.58 -5.20
N LYS A 47 34.52 -20.09 -6.45
CA LYS A 47 33.92 -18.81 -6.89
C LYS A 47 32.40 -18.82 -6.72
N GLN A 48 31.72 -19.90 -7.11
CA GLN A 48 30.26 -20.00 -6.96
C GLN A 48 29.81 -20.04 -5.48
N ARG A 49 30.61 -20.65 -4.59
CA ARG A 49 30.37 -20.61 -3.14
C ARG A 49 30.61 -19.22 -2.54
N THR A 50 31.66 -18.52 -2.97
CA THR A 50 31.92 -17.13 -2.54
C THR A 50 30.84 -16.18 -3.07
N LEU A 51 30.41 -16.31 -4.33
CA LEU A 51 29.28 -15.57 -4.88
C LEU A 51 27.96 -15.86 -4.13
N LYS A 52 27.67 -17.13 -3.80
CA LYS A 52 26.51 -17.47 -2.96
C LYS A 52 26.62 -16.90 -1.54
N GLN A 53 27.82 -16.82 -0.98
CA GLN A 53 28.06 -16.28 0.36
C GLN A 53 28.06 -14.75 0.37
N ILE A 54 28.49 -14.11 -0.72
CA ILE A 54 28.34 -12.67 -0.98
C ILE A 54 26.87 -12.34 -1.20
N ASN A 55 26.10 -13.11 -1.98
CA ASN A 55 24.65 -12.93 -2.13
C ASN A 55 23.89 -13.17 -0.82
N LYS A 56 24.26 -14.17 -0.03
CA LYS A 56 23.69 -14.40 1.31
C LYS A 56 24.05 -13.30 2.30
N ASN A 57 25.22 -12.67 2.13
CA ASN A 57 25.61 -11.49 2.89
C ASN A 57 24.99 -10.20 2.32
N ALA A 58 24.62 -10.14 1.04
CA ALA A 58 23.85 -9.07 0.41
C ALA A 58 22.37 -9.13 0.81
N GLU A 59 21.79 -10.33 1.00
CA GLU A 59 20.49 -10.51 1.70
C GLU A 59 20.55 -10.03 3.16
N LYS A 60 21.75 -10.00 3.75
CA LYS A 60 22.04 -9.44 5.09
C LYS A 60 22.55 -8.00 5.05
N VAL A 61 22.81 -7.41 3.88
CA VAL A 61 22.83 -5.96 3.71
C VAL A 61 21.38 -5.56 3.85
N SER A 62 20.97 -5.48 5.12
CA SER A 62 19.65 -5.11 5.56
C SER A 62 19.32 -3.81 4.84
N THR A 63 18.42 -3.87 3.88
CA THR A 63 17.72 -2.67 3.45
C THR A 63 17.21 -2.04 4.74
N ARG A 64 17.70 -0.83 5.06
CA ARG A 64 17.34 -0.11 6.29
C ARG A 64 15.82 0.04 6.37
N PHE A 65 15.17 0.12 5.22
CA PHE A 65 13.74 0.12 5.05
C PHE A 65 13.25 -1.28 4.66
N LYS A 66 12.34 -1.82 5.46
CA LYS A 66 11.59 -3.04 5.18
C LYS A 66 10.12 -2.71 5.24
N TYR A 67 9.35 -3.25 4.31
CA TYR A 67 7.90 -3.10 4.35
C TYR A 67 7.36 -3.78 5.61
N ALA A 68 6.74 -2.98 6.50
CA ALA A 68 5.94 -3.49 7.61
C ALA A 68 4.47 -3.53 7.19
N SER A 69 3.80 -4.63 7.53
CA SER A 69 2.38 -4.84 7.17
C SER A 69 1.46 -3.93 7.98
N PHE A 70 0.23 -3.75 7.50
CA PHE A 70 -0.81 -3.01 8.23
C PHE A 70 -0.96 -3.47 9.68
N ASN A 71 -1.09 -4.79 9.92
CA ASN A 71 -1.29 -5.29 11.28
C ASN A 71 -0.03 -5.15 12.15
N GLN A 72 1.16 -5.28 11.54
CA GLN A 72 2.42 -5.04 12.24
C GLN A 72 2.49 -3.57 12.70
N ARG A 73 2.06 -2.61 11.87
CA ARG A 73 2.01 -1.19 12.25
C ARG A 73 1.08 -0.90 13.42
N LEU A 74 -0.04 -1.63 13.50
CA LEU A 74 -0.95 -1.54 14.63
C LEU A 74 -0.41 -2.18 15.92
N GLN A 75 0.68 -2.96 15.84
CA GLN A 75 1.33 -3.64 16.97
C GLN A 75 2.62 -2.93 17.41
N ASP A 76 3.40 -2.42 16.44
CA ASP A 76 4.74 -1.86 16.67
C ASP A 76 4.70 -0.45 17.28
N ASP A 77 3.57 0.26 17.21
CA ASP A 77 3.47 1.66 17.64
C ASP A 77 2.64 1.80 18.93
N ASP A 78 3.35 1.78 20.06
CA ASP A 78 2.88 2.21 21.38
C ASP A 78 2.74 3.76 21.46
N GLY A 79 3.10 4.52 20.42
CA GLY A 79 3.21 5.98 20.43
C GLY A 79 1.90 6.78 20.39
N LEU A 80 0.76 6.14 20.10
CA LEU A 80 -0.58 6.71 20.35
C LEU A 80 -1.11 6.35 21.75
N SER A 81 -0.44 5.40 22.41
CA SER A 81 -0.52 5.13 23.84
C SER A 81 0.56 5.96 24.53
N LEU A 82 0.51 7.29 24.34
CA LEU A 82 1.11 8.14 25.36
C LEU A 82 0.38 7.74 26.64
N GLU A 83 1.16 7.20 27.58
CA GLU A 83 0.75 6.77 28.91
C GLU A 83 -0.45 7.60 29.34
N ASP A 84 -1.60 6.94 29.50
CA ASP A 84 -2.73 7.54 30.18
C ASP A 84 -2.21 7.90 31.58
N ASP A 85 -1.72 9.13 31.75
CA ASP A 85 -1.66 9.80 33.04
C ASP A 85 -3.14 9.96 33.45
N ASP A 86 -3.71 8.85 33.89
CA ASP A 86 -5.11 8.61 34.26
C ASP A 86 -5.59 9.53 35.40
N GLU A 87 -4.77 10.47 35.87
CA GLU A 87 -5.14 11.42 36.92
C GLU A 87 -5.97 12.61 36.42
N ASP A 88 -5.96 12.95 35.11
CA ASP A 88 -6.65 14.15 34.58
C ASP A 88 -7.73 13.89 33.52
N ALA A 89 -7.92 12.65 33.05
CA ALA A 89 -8.84 12.31 31.95
C ALA A 89 -10.33 12.64 32.21
N SER A 90 -10.71 12.87 33.46
CA SER A 90 -12.09 13.20 33.87
C SER A 90 -12.44 14.69 33.80
N SER A 91 -11.49 15.57 33.45
CA SER A 91 -11.74 17.01 33.33
C SER A 91 -12.21 17.38 31.92
N LEU A 92 -13.27 18.20 31.80
CA LEU A 92 -13.67 18.83 30.53
C LEU A 92 -12.53 19.69 29.91
N HIS A 93 -11.56 20.07 30.74
CA HIS A 93 -10.36 20.82 30.37
C HIS A 93 -9.10 19.94 30.26
N ALA A 94 -9.24 18.61 30.31
CA ALA A 94 -8.14 17.70 30.04
C ALA A 94 -7.57 17.99 28.65
N ARG A 95 -6.23 18.03 28.56
CA ARG A 95 -5.55 18.26 27.29
C ARG A 95 -5.88 17.12 26.35
N THR A 96 -6.35 17.44 25.16
CA THR A 96 -6.67 16.43 24.15
C THR A 96 -5.40 15.77 23.62
N SER A 97 -5.49 14.54 23.13
CA SER A 97 -4.32 13.84 22.57
C SER A 97 -3.74 14.60 21.37
N PHE A 98 -4.62 15.26 20.60
CA PHE A 98 -4.25 16.19 19.53
C PHE A 98 -3.45 17.39 20.04
N SER A 99 -3.95 18.09 21.07
CA SER A 99 -3.29 19.28 21.63
C SER A 99 -1.93 18.93 22.23
N HIS A 100 -1.85 17.80 22.93
CA HIS A 100 -0.59 17.31 23.49
C HIS A 100 0.44 17.02 22.40
N ALA A 101 0.07 16.30 21.35
CA ALA A 101 0.98 16.01 20.24
C ALA A 101 1.38 17.28 19.47
N LEU A 102 0.44 18.21 19.22
CA LEU A 102 0.76 19.47 18.56
C LEU A 102 1.82 20.26 19.33
N GLN A 103 1.74 20.25 20.67
CA GLN A 103 2.76 20.85 21.52
C GLN A 103 4.07 20.07 21.49
N ALA A 104 4.06 18.74 21.56
CA ALA A 104 5.29 17.94 21.46
C ALA A 104 6.04 18.19 20.13
N TRP A 105 5.31 18.40 19.04
CA TRP A 105 5.90 18.73 17.75
C TRP A 105 6.60 20.09 17.70
N THR A 106 6.34 21.03 18.62
CA THR A 106 7.10 22.30 18.68
C THR A 106 8.56 22.09 19.03
N ASP A 107 8.85 21.01 19.75
CA ASP A 107 10.20 20.69 20.20
C ASP A 107 10.91 19.77 19.18
N LEU A 108 10.14 18.98 18.43
CA LEU A 108 10.64 18.03 17.43
C LEU A 108 10.85 18.66 16.03
N ASN A 109 10.04 19.65 15.66
CA ASN A 109 10.05 20.22 14.31
C ASN A 109 10.16 21.75 14.34
N LEU A 110 11.34 22.26 13.97
CA LEU A 110 11.66 23.70 13.94
C LEU A 110 11.51 24.33 12.55
N SER A 111 10.87 23.62 11.60
CA SER A 111 10.70 24.13 10.24
C SER A 111 9.69 25.27 10.18
N ASN A 112 9.90 26.21 9.24
CA ASN A 112 8.94 27.28 8.97
C ASN A 112 7.56 26.74 8.55
N ALA A 113 7.55 25.62 7.81
CA ALA A 113 6.32 24.94 7.43
C ALA A 113 5.53 24.50 8.67
N PHE A 114 6.19 23.86 9.64
CA PHE A 114 5.55 23.45 10.88
C PHE A 114 5.10 24.64 11.73
N HIS A 115 5.93 25.69 11.89
CA HIS A 115 5.50 26.89 12.62
C HIS A 115 4.31 27.61 11.96
N SER A 116 4.18 27.53 10.63
CA SER A 116 2.97 28.01 9.92
C SER A 116 1.74 27.17 10.28
N LEU A 117 1.87 25.85 10.29
CA LEU A 117 0.82 24.93 10.71
C LEU A 117 0.41 25.15 12.18
N TYR A 118 1.37 25.23 13.09
CA TYR A 118 1.16 25.45 14.52
C TYR A 118 0.41 26.75 14.80
N ARG A 119 0.79 27.87 14.16
CA ARG A 119 0.11 29.17 14.34
C ARG A 119 -1.36 29.13 13.93
N GLN A 120 -1.73 28.29 12.96
CA GLN A 120 -3.11 28.14 12.51
C GLN A 120 -3.91 27.20 13.42
N LEU A 121 -3.32 26.10 13.90
CA LEU A 121 -4.01 25.09 14.70
C LEU A 121 -4.10 25.44 16.19
N ASN A 122 -3.00 25.92 16.79
CA ASN A 122 -2.91 26.18 18.22
C ASN A 122 -4.10 26.97 18.81
N PRO A 123 -4.59 28.08 18.23
CA PRO A 123 -5.69 28.84 18.83
C PRO A 123 -7.05 28.11 18.84
N ILE A 124 -7.22 27.07 18.02
CA ILE A 124 -8.51 26.39 17.78
C ILE A 124 -8.52 24.92 18.26
N THR A 125 -7.46 24.44 18.90
CA THR A 125 -7.32 23.03 19.29
C THR A 125 -6.91 22.80 20.75
N GLN A 126 -7.13 23.78 21.64
CA GLN A 126 -6.70 23.68 23.05
C GLN A 126 -7.57 22.75 23.89
N SER A 127 -8.83 22.53 23.49
CA SER A 127 -9.77 21.67 24.22
C SER A 127 -10.68 20.88 23.30
N LEU A 128 -11.31 19.83 23.82
CA LEU A 128 -12.22 18.98 23.06
C LEU A 128 -13.41 19.75 22.46
N PRO A 129 -14.09 20.67 23.18
CA PRO A 129 -15.16 21.48 22.58
C PRO A 129 -14.69 22.31 21.37
N GLN A 130 -13.45 22.81 21.41
CA GLN A 130 -12.89 23.54 20.27
C GLN A 130 -12.62 22.62 19.07
N LEU A 131 -12.11 21.40 19.31
CA LEU A 131 -11.93 20.42 18.24
C LEU A 131 -13.26 20.11 17.54
N ILE A 132 -14.33 19.87 18.30
CA ILE A 132 -15.66 19.58 17.76
C ILE A 132 -16.19 20.77 16.95
N HIS A 133 -16.10 21.98 17.50
CA HIS A 133 -16.57 23.20 16.86
C HIS A 133 -15.81 23.53 15.57
N HIS A 134 -14.47 23.39 15.58
CA HIS A 134 -13.60 23.77 14.47
C HIS A 134 -13.18 22.59 13.58
N ARG A 135 -13.79 21.40 13.71
CA ARG A 135 -13.41 20.18 12.97
C ARG A 135 -13.23 20.39 11.47
N SER A 136 -14.13 21.15 10.83
CA SER A 136 -14.04 21.44 9.39
C SER A 136 -12.85 22.34 9.04
N THR A 137 -12.55 23.33 9.89
CA THR A 137 -11.42 24.24 9.71
C THR A 137 -10.10 23.50 9.92
N ILE A 138 -10.01 22.71 10.99
CA ILE A 138 -8.85 21.86 11.30
C ILE A 138 -8.56 20.91 10.14
N SER A 139 -9.60 20.22 9.66
CA SER A 139 -9.53 19.33 8.50
C SER A 139 -9.01 20.06 7.25
N SER A 140 -9.53 21.26 6.97
CA SER A 140 -9.08 22.06 5.82
C SER A 140 -7.61 22.45 5.94
N ILE A 141 -7.16 22.87 7.12
CA ILE A 141 -5.75 23.25 7.37
C ILE A 141 -4.84 22.04 7.14
N LEU A 142 -5.16 20.89 7.74
CA LEU A 142 -4.36 19.67 7.61
C LEU A 142 -4.34 19.16 6.16
N ALA A 143 -5.48 19.17 5.46
CA ALA A 143 -5.57 18.77 4.06
C ALA A 143 -4.74 19.68 3.16
N ASN A 144 -4.80 20.99 3.34
CA ASN A 144 -4.00 21.95 2.58
C ASN A 144 -2.50 21.71 2.82
N THR A 145 -2.09 21.54 4.07
CA THR A 145 -0.69 21.25 4.40
C THR A 145 -0.20 19.98 3.71
N LEU A 146 -0.96 18.90 3.75
CA LEU A 146 -0.62 17.62 3.10
C LEU A 146 -0.73 17.65 1.56
N SER A 147 -1.33 18.70 1.00
CA SER A 147 -1.48 18.90 -0.45
C SER A 147 -0.41 19.80 -1.05
N GLU A 148 0.26 20.62 -0.24
CA GLU A 148 1.26 21.57 -0.71
C GLU A 148 2.67 20.99 -0.61
N ARG A 149 3.34 20.82 -1.76
CA ARG A 149 4.73 20.32 -1.82
C ARG A 149 5.69 21.19 -1.01
N SER A 150 5.49 22.51 -1.00
CA SER A 150 6.30 23.45 -0.22
C SER A 150 6.26 23.19 1.30
N GLN A 151 5.22 22.50 1.79
CA GLN A 151 4.99 22.21 3.20
C GLN A 151 5.42 20.80 3.62
N TRP A 152 6.14 20.05 2.77
CA TRP A 152 6.50 18.65 3.05
C TRP A 152 7.23 18.43 4.38
N LEU A 153 7.99 19.43 4.85
CA LEU A 153 8.68 19.42 6.15
C LEU A 153 7.71 19.39 7.37
N ALA A 154 6.44 19.74 7.19
CA ALA A 154 5.40 19.67 8.21
C ALA A 154 4.53 18.41 8.10
N TRP A 155 4.68 17.61 7.04
CA TRP A 155 3.80 16.47 6.79
C TRP A 155 3.92 15.40 7.86
N ASP A 156 5.12 15.18 8.41
CA ASP A 156 5.32 14.21 9.50
C ASP A 156 4.44 14.54 10.71
N ALA A 157 4.48 15.81 11.16
CA ALA A 157 3.63 16.30 12.24
C ALA A 157 2.14 16.24 11.87
N ALA A 158 1.77 16.67 10.66
CA ALA A 158 0.39 16.62 10.21
C ALA A 158 -0.17 15.18 10.17
N LEU A 159 0.62 14.20 9.72
CA LEU A 159 0.24 12.80 9.63
C LEU A 159 0.06 12.15 11.01
N ASP A 160 0.85 12.53 12.01
CA ASP A 160 0.67 12.08 13.40
C ASP A 160 -0.57 12.72 14.08
N LEU A 161 -0.91 13.95 13.70
CA LEU A 161 -2.07 14.66 14.24
C LEU A 161 -3.42 14.09 13.76
N LEU A 162 -3.50 13.56 12.52
CA LEU A 162 -4.74 12.99 11.97
C LEU A 162 -5.36 11.86 12.81
N PRO A 163 -4.64 10.78 13.17
CA PRO A 163 -5.21 9.70 13.97
C PRO A 163 -5.54 10.13 15.40
N ARG A 164 -4.83 11.11 15.96
CA ARG A 164 -5.14 11.71 17.28
C ARG A 164 -6.44 12.49 17.24
N LEU A 165 -6.66 13.27 16.17
CA LEU A 165 -7.94 13.93 15.93
C LEU A 165 -9.09 12.92 15.83
N ALA A 166 -8.86 11.80 15.14
CA ALA A 166 -9.83 10.71 15.02
C ALA A 166 -10.12 10.04 16.38
N LYS A 167 -9.10 9.84 17.22
CA LYS A 167 -9.23 9.31 18.59
C LYS A 167 -10.07 10.25 19.48
N ASP A 168 -9.73 11.54 19.49
CA ASP A 168 -10.38 12.53 20.34
C ASP A 168 -11.84 12.80 19.95
N LEU A 169 -12.13 12.85 18.64
CA LEU A 169 -13.49 13.17 18.14
C LEU A 169 -14.44 11.97 18.08
N GLY A 170 -13.94 10.73 17.98
CA GLY A 170 -14.81 9.55 17.88
C GLY A 170 -15.84 9.66 16.74
N SER A 171 -17.13 9.61 17.07
CA SER A 171 -18.22 9.76 16.09
C SER A 171 -18.27 11.13 15.42
N GLU A 172 -17.81 12.19 16.09
CA GLU A 172 -17.79 13.55 15.53
C GLU A 172 -16.74 13.71 14.41
N PHE A 173 -15.86 12.72 14.22
CA PHE A 173 -14.90 12.69 13.12
C PHE A 173 -15.54 12.29 11.79
N LEU A 174 -16.70 11.63 11.80
CA LEU A 174 -17.34 11.06 10.60
C LEU A 174 -17.50 12.05 9.43
N PRO A 175 -17.92 13.31 9.63
CA PRO A 175 -18.07 14.26 8.52
C PRO A 175 -16.77 14.62 7.79
N ILE A 176 -15.62 14.53 8.50
CA ILE A 176 -14.30 14.86 7.93
C ILE A 176 -13.46 13.61 7.63
N TYR A 177 -13.91 12.43 8.06
CA TYR A 177 -13.21 11.16 7.91
C TYR A 177 -12.77 10.86 6.47
N PRO A 178 -13.64 10.95 5.43
CA PRO A 178 -13.26 10.61 4.06
C PRO A 178 -12.12 11.48 3.55
N THR A 179 -12.19 12.79 3.83
CA THR A 179 -11.16 13.76 3.44
C THR A 179 -9.84 13.48 4.15
N MET A 180 -9.87 13.22 5.46
CA MET A 180 -8.66 12.95 6.24
C MET A 180 -8.00 11.62 5.85
N LEU A 181 -8.80 10.57 5.63
CA LEU A 181 -8.29 9.31 5.12
C LEU A 181 -7.69 9.47 3.72
N LYS A 182 -8.37 10.21 2.84
CA LYS A 182 -7.86 10.51 1.49
C LYS A 182 -6.51 11.21 1.56
N SER A 183 -6.36 12.23 2.41
CA SER A 183 -5.09 12.93 2.61
C SER A 183 -3.98 12.01 3.10
N ALA A 184 -4.25 11.17 4.12
CA ALA A 184 -3.27 10.25 4.67
C ALA A 184 -2.84 9.16 3.67
N VAL A 185 -3.77 8.60 2.90
CA VAL A 185 -3.43 7.59 1.89
C VAL A 185 -2.74 8.25 0.70
N HIS A 186 -3.07 9.49 0.37
CA HIS A 186 -2.45 10.20 -0.75
C HIS A 186 -0.94 10.40 -0.55
N THR A 187 -0.49 10.73 0.66
CA THR A 187 0.94 10.90 0.96
C THR A 187 1.76 9.62 0.74
N THR A 188 1.11 8.45 0.66
CA THR A 188 1.80 7.19 0.32
C THR A 188 2.21 7.08 -1.14
N THR A 189 1.80 8.04 -1.97
CA THR A 189 2.21 8.17 -3.38
C THR A 189 3.41 9.11 -3.56
N THR A 190 3.95 9.65 -2.46
CA THR A 190 5.10 10.56 -2.46
C THR A 190 6.33 9.91 -3.09
N THR A 191 7.02 10.66 -3.96
CA THR A 191 8.30 10.29 -4.58
C THR A 191 9.42 11.20 -4.08
N LYS A 192 10.67 10.90 -4.48
CA LYS A 192 11.84 11.75 -4.20
C LYS A 192 11.66 13.19 -4.68
N ASP A 193 10.85 13.42 -5.71
CA ASP A 193 10.57 14.74 -6.24
C ASP A 193 9.90 15.61 -5.17
N THR A 194 8.87 15.10 -4.50
CA THR A 194 8.14 15.83 -3.46
C THR A 194 9.05 16.37 -2.35
N THR A 195 10.15 15.67 -2.06
CA THR A 195 11.11 16.01 -1.00
C THR A 195 12.40 16.64 -1.51
N ASN A 196 12.35 17.32 -2.66
CA ASN A 196 13.51 18.01 -3.26
C ASN A 196 14.70 17.08 -3.52
N GLY A 197 14.43 15.84 -3.91
CA GLY A 197 15.44 14.81 -4.19
C GLY A 197 15.83 13.95 -2.98
N ASP A 198 15.32 14.22 -1.78
CA ASP A 198 15.62 13.41 -0.60
C ASP A 198 14.77 12.12 -0.56
N GLU A 199 15.32 11.04 -1.11
CA GLU A 199 14.68 9.71 -1.12
C GLU A 199 14.35 9.21 0.29
N ARG A 200 15.20 9.50 1.27
CA ARG A 200 15.00 9.03 2.65
C ARG A 200 13.82 9.74 3.30
N ALA A 201 13.71 11.05 3.09
CA ALA A 201 12.55 11.81 3.55
C ALA A 201 11.27 11.30 2.88
N ALA A 202 11.30 11.03 1.57
CA ALA A 202 10.14 10.49 0.85
C ALA A 202 9.71 9.14 1.41
N ALA A 203 10.66 8.22 1.63
CA ALA A 203 10.39 6.90 2.23
C ALA A 203 9.78 7.03 3.63
N ASN A 204 10.28 7.95 4.47
CA ASN A 204 9.71 8.21 5.78
C ASN A 204 8.28 8.75 5.67
N LEU A 205 8.02 9.74 4.82
CA LEU A 205 6.68 10.29 4.61
C LEU A 205 5.68 9.23 4.13
N VAL A 206 6.10 8.34 3.23
CA VAL A 206 5.28 7.20 2.80
C VAL A 206 4.96 6.26 3.97
N GLU A 207 5.94 5.94 4.81
CA GLU A 207 5.73 5.15 6.02
C GLU A 207 4.78 5.83 7.01
N ARG A 208 4.95 7.13 7.25
CA ARG A 208 4.07 7.91 8.13
C ARG A 208 2.65 8.01 7.56
N GLY A 209 2.51 8.08 6.24
CA GLY A 209 1.22 7.98 5.55
C GLY A 209 0.52 6.65 5.82
N PHE A 210 1.25 5.53 5.69
CA PHE A 210 0.73 4.20 6.01
C PHE A 210 0.33 4.06 7.48
N GLN A 211 1.16 4.55 8.41
CA GLN A 211 0.85 4.51 9.84
C GLN A 211 -0.41 5.35 10.14
N SER A 212 -0.45 6.59 9.67
CA SER A 212 -1.58 7.50 9.88
C SER A 212 -2.89 6.92 9.36
N ALA A 213 -2.91 6.44 8.11
CA ALA A 213 -4.10 5.82 7.52
C ALA A 213 -4.53 4.55 8.28
N ALA A 214 -3.59 3.73 8.75
CA ALA A 214 -3.91 2.54 9.53
C ALA A 214 -4.59 2.87 10.87
N TRP A 215 -4.09 3.88 11.56
CA TRP A 215 -4.64 4.32 12.83
C TRP A 215 -6.00 5.02 12.68
N ILE A 216 -6.19 5.83 11.63
CA ILE A 216 -7.50 6.40 11.29
C ILE A 216 -8.52 5.27 11.05
N LEU A 217 -8.15 4.25 10.25
CA LEU A 217 -9.03 3.11 9.98
C LEU A 217 -9.31 2.28 11.25
N LYS A 218 -8.33 2.12 12.13
CA LYS A 218 -8.51 1.46 13.43
C LYS A 218 -9.48 2.24 14.32
N ALA A 219 -9.29 3.55 14.46
CA ALA A 219 -10.12 4.43 15.27
C ALA A 219 -11.57 4.46 14.76
N MET A 220 -11.75 4.51 13.44
CA MET A 220 -13.08 4.64 12.82
C MET A 220 -13.79 3.30 12.57
N SER A 221 -13.07 2.17 12.70
CA SER A 221 -13.64 0.84 12.51
C SER A 221 -14.94 0.57 13.28
N PRO A 222 -15.13 1.01 14.55
CA PRO A 222 -16.39 0.80 15.28
C PRO A 222 -17.60 1.53 14.66
N PHE A 223 -17.37 2.65 13.98
CA PHE A 223 -18.43 3.48 13.38
C PHE A 223 -18.72 3.14 11.91
N ILE A 224 -17.87 2.32 11.30
CA ILE A 224 -17.96 1.89 9.89
C ILE A 224 -18.45 0.44 9.79
N VAL A 225 -18.05 -0.43 10.72
CA VAL A 225 -18.31 -1.87 10.62
C VAL A 225 -19.44 -2.29 11.55
N SER A 226 -20.46 -2.93 10.98
CA SER A 226 -21.56 -3.50 11.76
C SER A 226 -21.08 -4.75 12.50
N ARG A 227 -20.95 -4.62 13.83
CA ARG A 227 -20.92 -5.78 14.71
C ARG A 227 -22.35 -6.27 14.82
N GLU A 228 -22.78 -7.12 13.89
CA GLU A 228 -24.02 -7.86 14.12
C GLU A 228 -23.82 -8.64 15.42
N LEU A 229 -24.44 -8.15 16.51
CA LEU A 229 -24.60 -8.93 17.72
C LEU A 229 -25.30 -10.19 17.26
N ALA A 230 -24.76 -11.34 17.64
CA ALA A 230 -25.52 -12.57 17.53
C ALA A 230 -26.81 -12.35 18.35
N LYS A 231 -27.92 -11.97 17.70
CA LYS A 231 -29.23 -11.99 18.34
C LYS A 231 -29.40 -13.42 18.86
N ARG A 232 -29.72 -13.49 20.15
CA ARG A 232 -29.95 -14.67 20.98
C ARG A 232 -30.58 -15.81 20.17
N SER A 233 -29.93 -16.97 20.17
CA SER A 233 -30.57 -18.24 19.79
C SER A 233 -30.84 -19.14 21.00
N ASP A 234 -30.88 -18.58 22.21
CA ASP A 234 -31.09 -19.32 23.47
C ASP A 234 -32.27 -18.76 24.30
N GLU A 235 -33.34 -18.31 23.64
CA GLU A 235 -34.62 -18.03 24.31
C GLU A 235 -35.76 -18.80 23.61
N ASP A 236 -35.61 -20.12 23.54
CA ASP A 236 -36.74 -21.05 23.44
C ASP A 236 -36.94 -21.67 24.83
N ASP A 237 -37.72 -21.02 25.70
CA ASP A 237 -38.83 -21.68 26.40
C ASP A 237 -39.64 -20.71 27.29
N GLU A 238 -40.96 -20.79 27.08
CA GLU A 238 -42.06 -20.34 27.95
C GLU A 238 -42.22 -18.83 28.23
N SER A 239 -43.03 -18.16 27.39
CA SER A 239 -44.36 -17.69 27.83
C SER A 239 -45.11 -16.99 26.71
N ALA A 240 -46.14 -17.65 26.20
CA ALA A 240 -47.24 -16.99 25.51
C ALA A 240 -48.09 -16.27 26.58
N GLU A 241 -48.25 -14.94 26.46
CA GLU A 241 -49.49 -14.17 26.67
C GLU A 241 -49.18 -12.66 26.83
N ALA A 242 -50.13 -11.85 26.33
CA ALA A 242 -50.22 -10.39 26.37
C ALA A 242 -49.38 -9.59 25.36
N GLY A 243 -50.06 -9.07 24.34
CA GLY A 243 -49.50 -8.15 23.37
C GLY A 243 -49.21 -6.76 23.95
N VAL A 244 -48.07 -6.20 23.52
CA VAL A 244 -47.84 -4.77 23.38
C VAL A 244 -46.98 -4.57 22.12
N ASP A 245 -47.48 -3.75 21.21
CA ASP A 245 -46.88 -3.33 19.94
C ASP A 245 -45.69 -2.38 20.19
N VAL A 246 -44.55 -2.91 20.70
CA VAL A 246 -43.37 -2.12 21.10
C VAL A 246 -42.04 -2.61 20.49
N ASP A 247 -41.96 -3.79 19.87
CA ASP A 247 -40.69 -4.32 19.33
C ASP A 247 -40.33 -3.87 17.91
N THR A 248 -41.23 -3.23 17.16
CA THR A 248 -40.96 -2.80 15.76
C THR A 248 -40.10 -1.55 15.65
N VAL A 249 -40.06 -0.70 16.68
CA VAL A 249 -39.30 0.57 16.65
C VAL A 249 -37.80 0.34 16.82
N ASP A 250 -37.41 -0.68 17.59
CA ASP A 250 -36.00 -1.02 17.79
C ASP A 250 -35.40 -1.75 16.57
N GLU A 251 -36.18 -2.57 15.85
CA GLU A 251 -35.69 -3.25 14.65
C GLU A 251 -35.47 -2.30 13.46
N GLU A 252 -36.33 -1.29 13.29
CA GLU A 252 -36.19 -0.31 12.22
C GLU A 252 -34.99 0.62 12.47
N ALA A 253 -34.80 1.08 13.71
CA ALA A 253 -33.63 1.88 14.10
C ALA A 253 -32.31 1.10 13.99
N GLU A 254 -32.30 -0.20 14.36
CA GLU A 254 -31.16 -1.09 14.17
C GLU A 254 -30.84 -1.29 12.68
N ALA A 255 -31.85 -1.43 11.83
CA ALA A 255 -31.69 -1.59 10.39
C ALA A 255 -31.14 -0.32 9.73
N GLU A 256 -31.63 0.86 10.10
CA GLU A 256 -31.11 2.15 9.62
C GLU A 256 -29.64 2.35 10.02
N GLU A 257 -29.25 1.99 11.25
CA GLU A 257 -27.85 2.10 11.69
C GLU A 257 -26.92 1.18 10.88
N VAL A 258 -27.37 -0.04 10.56
CA VAL A 258 -26.63 -0.98 9.72
C VAL A 258 -26.47 -0.44 8.29
N ASP A 259 -27.49 0.21 7.74
CA ASP A 259 -27.44 0.82 6.42
C ASP A 259 -26.51 2.03 6.38
N ASP A 260 -26.51 2.88 7.41
CA ASP A 260 -25.60 4.01 7.54
C ASP A 260 -24.14 3.58 7.69
N ARG A 261 -23.88 2.54 8.50
CA ARG A 261 -22.55 1.92 8.60
C ARG A 261 -22.11 1.33 7.26
N THR A 262 -23.03 0.68 6.54
CA THR A 262 -22.77 0.16 5.19
C THR A 262 -22.43 1.29 4.22
N ARG A 263 -23.16 2.41 4.25
CA ARG A 263 -22.85 3.61 3.44
C ARG A 263 -21.43 4.13 3.72
N ARG A 264 -21.04 4.25 5.00
CA ARG A 264 -19.70 4.68 5.39
C ARG A 264 -18.62 3.72 4.90
N LEU A 265 -18.86 2.41 4.93
CA LEU A 265 -17.93 1.42 4.38
C LEU A 265 -17.77 1.55 2.86
N MET A 266 -18.86 1.84 2.13
CA MET A 266 -18.80 2.12 0.69
C MET A 266 -18.00 3.40 0.42
N GLU A 267 -18.16 4.44 1.23
CA GLU A 267 -17.37 5.67 1.14
C GLU A 267 -15.88 5.43 1.42
N THR A 268 -15.55 4.58 2.42
CA THR A 268 -14.17 4.14 2.62
C THR A 268 -13.61 3.42 1.39
N TRP A 269 -14.43 2.61 0.71
CA TRP A 269 -14.03 1.95 -0.53
C TRP A 269 -13.78 2.94 -1.67
N THR A 270 -14.61 3.97 -1.85
CA THR A 270 -14.40 4.97 -2.89
C THR A 270 -13.11 5.77 -2.68
N VAL A 271 -12.70 5.98 -1.42
CA VAL A 271 -11.42 6.61 -1.07
C VAL A 271 -10.23 5.68 -1.35
N ILE A 272 -10.35 4.38 -1.07
CA ILE A 272 -9.23 3.42 -1.17
C ILE A 272 -9.05 2.86 -2.59
N ARG A 273 -10.13 2.63 -3.35
CA ARG A 273 -10.09 1.99 -4.67
C ARG A 273 -9.11 2.64 -5.66
N PRO A 274 -8.92 3.98 -5.73
CA PRO A 274 -7.93 4.59 -6.63
C PRO A 274 -6.54 4.04 -6.34
N TYR A 275 -6.15 3.92 -5.07
CA TYR A 275 -4.86 3.37 -4.64
C TYR A 275 -4.70 1.86 -4.84
N LEU A 276 -5.77 1.15 -5.19
CA LEU A 276 -5.70 -0.24 -5.66
C LEU A 276 -5.41 -0.35 -7.16
N GLY A 277 -5.53 0.76 -7.90
CA GLY A 277 -5.42 0.82 -9.36
C GLY A 277 -6.74 1.10 -10.06
N TRP A 278 -7.80 1.47 -9.34
CA TRP A 278 -9.06 1.90 -9.96
C TRP A 278 -8.84 3.15 -10.80
N LYS A 279 -9.33 3.12 -12.04
CA LYS A 279 -9.36 4.29 -12.92
C LYS A 279 -10.64 4.25 -13.76
N PRO A 280 -11.43 5.34 -13.81
CA PRO A 280 -12.52 5.42 -14.77
C PRO A 280 -11.92 5.47 -16.18
N ILE A 281 -12.38 4.59 -17.06
CA ILE A 281 -11.89 4.51 -18.44
C ILE A 281 -12.97 5.07 -19.34
N VAL A 282 -12.77 6.32 -19.77
CA VAL A 282 -13.65 6.91 -20.78
C VAL A 282 -13.33 6.24 -22.11
N ALA A 283 -14.25 5.43 -22.62
CA ALA A 283 -14.13 4.87 -23.95
C ALA A 283 -14.13 6.01 -24.97
N LYS A 284 -12.97 6.34 -25.56
CA LYS A 284 -12.93 7.04 -26.84
C LYS A 284 -13.42 6.05 -27.90
N GLU A 285 -14.72 6.02 -28.14
CA GLU A 285 -15.25 5.43 -29.37
C GLU A 285 -14.62 6.20 -30.54
N SER A 286 -13.76 5.55 -31.31
CA SER A 286 -13.24 6.17 -32.52
C SER A 286 -14.39 6.33 -33.52
N PRO A 287 -14.68 7.53 -34.03
CA PRO A 287 -15.49 7.65 -35.22
C PRO A 287 -14.76 6.93 -36.36
N SER A 288 -15.53 6.18 -37.14
CA SER A 288 -15.09 5.38 -38.27
C SER A 288 -14.10 6.12 -39.19
N GLN A 289 -12.97 5.46 -39.49
CA GLN A 289 -12.07 5.69 -40.64
C GLN A 289 -11.37 7.06 -40.77
N ALA A 290 -10.06 7.06 -40.49
CA ALA A 290 -9.07 7.54 -41.46
C ALA A 290 -7.69 6.97 -41.11
N ILE A 291 -7.03 6.41 -42.12
CA ILE A 291 -5.66 5.93 -42.11
C ILE A 291 -4.73 7.15 -42.07
N SER A 292 -3.80 7.17 -41.11
CA SER A 292 -2.49 7.78 -41.31
C SER A 292 -1.50 7.12 -40.35
N LEU A 293 -0.64 6.30 -40.96
CA LEU A 293 0.59 5.77 -40.43
C LEU A 293 1.51 6.96 -40.10
N GLU A 294 1.74 7.26 -38.83
CA GLU A 294 3.03 7.79 -38.40
C GLU A 294 3.40 7.11 -37.08
N ALA A 295 4.54 6.43 -37.14
CA ALA A 295 5.20 5.80 -36.03
C ALA A 295 5.80 6.89 -35.15
N ASP A 296 5.59 6.80 -33.85
CA ASP A 296 6.67 7.09 -32.92
C ASP A 296 6.69 6.03 -31.83
N ALA A 297 7.78 5.28 -31.87
CA ALA A 297 8.18 4.33 -30.88
C ALA A 297 9.21 5.04 -30.01
N GLN A 298 8.85 5.32 -28.76
CA GLN A 298 9.77 5.45 -27.64
C GLN A 298 8.94 5.46 -26.37
N ASP A 299 9.06 4.38 -25.60
CA ASP A 299 8.96 4.33 -24.14
C ASP A 299 9.27 2.88 -23.77
N GLU A 300 10.58 2.61 -23.73
CA GLU A 300 11.15 1.45 -23.06
C GLU A 300 10.85 1.60 -21.57
N ASP A 301 10.00 0.71 -21.04
CA ASP A 301 9.99 0.41 -19.61
C ASP A 301 10.28 -1.07 -19.47
N GLY A 302 11.57 -1.36 -19.27
CA GLY A 302 12.05 -2.57 -18.65
C GLY A 302 11.82 -2.49 -17.14
N ASP A 303 11.22 -3.54 -16.61
CA ASP A 303 11.12 -3.78 -15.17
C ASP A 303 12.51 -3.95 -14.55
N GLU A 304 12.59 -3.60 -13.26
CA GLU A 304 13.71 -3.79 -12.33
C GLU A 304 14.88 -2.78 -12.36
N GLY A 305 14.70 -1.71 -11.57
CA GLY A 305 15.68 -1.17 -10.63
C GLY A 305 17.03 -0.70 -11.17
N GLU A 306 17.18 0.62 -11.30
CA GLU A 306 18.31 1.38 -10.77
C GLU A 306 17.94 2.87 -10.85
N ASP A 307 18.33 3.62 -9.83
CA ASP A 307 18.29 5.07 -9.78
C ASP A 307 19.17 5.62 -10.89
N ASP A 308 18.63 6.45 -11.77
CA ASP A 308 19.37 7.53 -12.40
C ASP A 308 18.39 8.64 -12.79
N GLY A 309 18.78 9.86 -12.46
CA GLY A 309 17.99 11.06 -12.71
C GLY A 309 18.09 11.51 -14.15
N GLU A 310 16.94 11.78 -14.77
CA GLU A 310 16.87 12.65 -15.94
C GLU A 310 15.77 13.69 -15.72
N GLU A 311 16.16 14.94 -15.94
CA GLU A 311 15.34 16.14 -15.90
C GLU A 311 14.42 16.14 -17.13
N GLN A 312 13.11 16.24 -16.93
CA GLN A 312 12.16 16.61 -17.99
C GLN A 312 11.50 17.93 -17.62
N GLU A 313 11.77 18.93 -18.46
CA GLU A 313 11.09 20.23 -18.50
C GLU A 313 9.69 20.03 -19.08
N ASP A 314 8.65 20.19 -18.26
CA ASP A 314 7.27 20.25 -18.76
C ASP A 314 6.87 21.72 -19.01
N GLN A 315 6.81 22.07 -20.30
CA GLN A 315 5.92 23.10 -20.81
C GLN A 315 4.55 22.45 -21.03
N ASP A 316 3.49 22.99 -20.43
CA ASP A 316 2.15 22.78 -21.00
C ASP A 316 1.24 23.99 -20.79
N GLU A 317 0.84 24.57 -21.91
CA GLU A 317 -0.17 25.62 -22.01
C GLU A 317 -1.56 24.99 -22.11
N ASN A 318 -2.38 25.26 -21.10
CA ASN A 318 -3.79 25.66 -21.18
C ASN A 318 -4.76 24.91 -22.10
N ALA A 319 -5.69 24.14 -21.50
CA ALA A 319 -7.05 24.00 -22.03
C ALA A 319 -8.10 23.68 -20.93
N GLY A 320 -9.14 24.52 -20.86
CA GLY A 320 -10.49 24.10 -20.43
C GLY A 320 -10.93 24.44 -19.00
N LYS A 321 -11.33 25.70 -18.77
CA LYS A 321 -12.24 26.08 -17.68
C LYS A 321 -13.62 25.46 -17.92
N ASP A 322 -14.14 24.74 -16.92
CA ASP A 322 -15.48 24.92 -16.35
C ASP A 322 -15.78 23.84 -15.30
N ALA A 323 -15.62 24.21 -14.02
CA ALA A 323 -16.44 23.79 -12.88
C ALA A 323 -15.83 24.40 -11.61
N ALA A 324 -16.56 25.33 -11.00
CA ALA A 324 -16.13 26.02 -9.79
C ALA A 324 -16.19 25.09 -8.56
N ALA A 325 -15.19 25.28 -7.69
CA ALA A 325 -15.07 24.82 -6.31
C ALA A 325 -14.73 23.35 -6.07
N ASP A 326 -13.44 23.03 -6.04
CA ASP A 326 -12.91 22.17 -4.98
C ASP A 326 -11.48 22.57 -4.57
N LYS A 327 -11.27 22.57 -3.25
CA LYS A 327 -10.08 23.07 -2.56
C LYS A 327 -8.94 22.04 -2.61
N ALA A 328 -7.71 22.53 -2.70
CA ALA A 328 -6.43 21.81 -2.59
C ALA A 328 -6.28 20.59 -3.53
N SER A 329 -5.62 20.82 -4.68
CA SER A 329 -5.07 19.72 -5.49
C SER A 329 -3.87 19.11 -4.77
N PHE A 330 -3.93 17.82 -4.44
CA PHE A 330 -2.83 17.13 -3.80
C PHE A 330 -1.57 17.00 -4.68
N VAL A 331 -0.38 16.94 -4.06
CA VAL A 331 0.89 16.66 -4.75
C VAL A 331 0.90 15.24 -5.29
N ASN A 332 1.19 15.06 -6.58
CA ASN A 332 1.15 13.77 -7.26
C ASN A 332 -0.27 13.24 -7.50
N THR A 333 -1.05 14.01 -8.28
CA THR A 333 -2.37 13.58 -8.77
C THR A 333 -2.30 12.40 -9.75
N ASN A 334 -1.09 12.00 -10.18
CA ASN A 334 -0.92 10.93 -11.15
C ASN A 334 -1.01 9.55 -10.50
N ILE A 335 -2.25 9.18 -10.14
CA ILE A 335 -2.65 7.85 -9.64
C ILE A 335 -2.28 6.72 -10.64
N GLN A 336 -1.79 7.03 -11.84
CA GLN A 336 -1.35 6.05 -12.83
C GLN A 336 -0.09 5.27 -12.39
N ARG A 337 0.78 5.86 -11.55
CA ARG A 337 2.00 5.20 -11.04
C ARG A 337 1.91 4.87 -9.54
N ILE A 338 0.85 4.15 -9.14
CA ILE A 338 0.77 3.62 -7.77
C ILE A 338 1.84 2.56 -7.55
N SER A 339 2.71 2.80 -6.57
CA SER A 339 3.74 1.85 -6.18
C SER A 339 3.14 0.51 -5.75
N PRO A 340 3.82 -0.63 -5.99
CA PRO A 340 3.38 -1.93 -5.49
C PRO A 340 3.17 -1.96 -3.96
N PHE A 341 3.95 -1.18 -3.21
CA PHE A 341 3.84 -1.06 -1.75
C PHE A 341 2.56 -0.35 -1.32
N THR A 342 2.22 0.76 -1.99
CA THR A 342 0.97 1.50 -1.75
C THR A 342 -0.24 0.63 -2.03
N ARG A 343 -0.22 -0.13 -3.13
CA ARG A 343 -1.29 -1.07 -3.48
C ARG A 343 -1.43 -2.18 -2.44
N ARG A 344 -0.30 -2.75 -2.02
CA ARG A 344 -0.27 -3.78 -0.98
C ARG A 344 -0.83 -3.25 0.33
N PHE A 345 -0.41 -2.07 0.76
CA PHE A 345 -0.94 -1.42 1.95
C PHE A 345 -2.45 -1.19 1.84
N ALA A 346 -2.93 -0.59 0.74
CA ALA A 346 -4.34 -0.34 0.50
C ALA A 346 -5.16 -1.65 0.59
N SER A 347 -4.61 -2.74 0.07
CA SER A 347 -5.24 -4.07 0.16
C SER A 347 -5.26 -4.62 1.60
N GLU A 348 -4.17 -4.48 2.35
CA GLU A 348 -4.08 -4.91 3.76
C GLU A 348 -5.01 -4.07 4.67
N ALA A 349 -5.08 -2.77 4.41
CA ALA A 349 -5.89 -1.81 5.14
C ALA A 349 -7.39 -2.06 4.96
N PHE A 350 -7.83 -2.27 3.72
CA PHE A 350 -9.23 -2.61 3.47
C PHE A 350 -9.57 -4.03 3.96
N ALA A 351 -8.65 -4.98 3.82
CA ALA A 351 -8.80 -6.33 4.38
C ALA A 351 -9.04 -6.31 5.89
N HIS A 352 -8.40 -5.39 6.63
CA HIS A 352 -8.63 -5.23 8.07
C HIS A 352 -10.08 -4.88 8.41
N LEU A 353 -10.70 -3.95 7.66
CA LEU A 353 -12.12 -3.63 7.84
C LEU A 353 -13.00 -4.81 7.47
N LEU A 354 -12.69 -5.44 6.34
CA LEU A 354 -13.47 -6.52 5.76
C LEU A 354 -13.55 -7.76 6.66
N ARG A 355 -12.47 -8.07 7.39
CA ARG A 355 -12.46 -9.13 8.41
C ARG A 355 -13.48 -8.90 9.53
N LYS A 356 -13.78 -7.63 9.84
CA LYS A 356 -14.74 -7.24 10.87
C LYS A 356 -16.18 -7.23 10.35
N THR A 357 -16.39 -7.08 9.04
CA THR A 357 -17.72 -7.03 8.42
C THR A 357 -18.43 -8.39 8.41
N ARG A 358 -19.77 -8.35 8.49
CA ARG A 358 -20.65 -9.53 8.56
C ARG A 358 -21.95 -9.31 7.77
N GLY A 359 -22.71 -10.38 7.62
CA GLY A 359 -24.08 -10.34 7.13
C GLY A 359 -24.26 -9.61 5.80
N ARG A 360 -25.30 -8.77 5.75
CA ARG A 360 -25.66 -7.97 4.57
C ARG A 360 -24.58 -6.97 4.19
N GLN A 361 -23.91 -6.35 5.17
CA GLN A 361 -22.84 -5.38 4.91
C GLN A 361 -21.69 -5.99 4.09
N LEU A 362 -21.28 -7.23 4.43
CA LEU A 362 -20.25 -7.97 3.69
C LEU A 362 -20.69 -8.32 2.26
N GLN A 363 -21.96 -8.66 2.05
CA GLN A 363 -22.50 -8.93 0.72
C GLN A 363 -22.54 -7.67 -0.14
N SER A 364 -23.06 -6.56 0.41
CA SER A 364 -23.17 -5.28 -0.28
C SER A 364 -21.80 -4.76 -0.73
N ILE A 365 -20.79 -4.78 0.16
CA ILE A 365 -19.45 -4.31 -0.20
C ILE A 365 -18.78 -5.24 -1.22
N THR A 366 -18.97 -6.56 -1.12
CA THR A 366 -18.41 -7.50 -2.10
C THR A 366 -19.03 -7.30 -3.48
N SER A 367 -20.35 -7.11 -3.54
CA SER A 367 -21.06 -6.81 -4.79
C SER A 367 -20.54 -5.51 -5.43
N LEU A 368 -20.32 -4.46 -4.63
CA LEU A 368 -19.75 -3.20 -5.11
C LEU A 368 -18.34 -3.37 -5.67
N ILE A 369 -17.45 -4.06 -4.95
CA ILE A 369 -16.06 -4.32 -5.39
C ILE A 369 -16.04 -5.07 -6.72
N LEU A 370 -16.89 -6.09 -6.88
CA LEU A 370 -16.98 -6.87 -8.10
C LEU A 370 -17.63 -6.08 -9.24
N SER A 371 -18.65 -5.27 -8.97
CA SER A 371 -19.27 -4.38 -9.97
C SER A 371 -18.29 -3.32 -10.47
N ASP A 372 -17.45 -2.76 -9.58
CA ASP A 372 -16.38 -1.86 -9.99
C ASP A 372 -15.42 -2.61 -10.93
N LEU A 373 -14.91 -3.77 -10.53
CA LEU A 373 -14.00 -4.55 -11.39
C LEU A 373 -14.63 -4.91 -12.75
N GLU A 374 -15.90 -5.30 -12.76
CA GLU A 374 -16.66 -5.61 -13.99
C GLU A 374 -16.76 -4.38 -14.91
N THR A 375 -17.13 -3.22 -14.37
CA THR A 375 -17.24 -1.99 -15.17
C THR A 375 -15.89 -1.60 -15.79
N MET A 376 -14.80 -1.68 -15.01
CA MET A 376 -13.45 -1.43 -15.52
C MET A 376 -13.01 -2.42 -16.61
N LEU A 377 -13.33 -3.71 -16.46
CA LEU A 377 -13.04 -4.72 -17.48
C LEU A 377 -13.84 -4.46 -18.78
N LEU A 378 -15.12 -4.11 -18.65
CA LEU A 378 -15.98 -3.79 -19.79
C LEU A 378 -15.50 -2.54 -20.55
N ASP A 379 -15.12 -1.49 -19.82
CA ASP A 379 -14.62 -0.25 -20.43
C ASP A 379 -13.26 -0.48 -21.13
N GLU A 380 -12.39 -1.31 -20.56
CA GLU A 380 -11.14 -1.72 -21.22
C GLU A 380 -11.36 -2.50 -22.50
N ASP A 381 -12.29 -3.45 -22.51
CA ASP A 381 -12.59 -4.25 -23.70
C ASP A 381 -13.21 -3.42 -24.82
N ARG A 382 -13.85 -2.29 -24.49
CA ARG A 382 -14.33 -1.29 -25.47
C ARG A 382 -13.21 -0.40 -25.99
N HIS A 383 -12.14 -0.21 -25.22
CA HIS A 383 -11.06 0.71 -25.57
C HIS A 383 -10.07 0.09 -26.58
N VAL A 384 -9.89 0.75 -27.73
CA VAL A 384 -9.09 0.25 -28.87
C VAL A 384 -7.64 -0.06 -28.48
N HIS A 385 -7.01 0.77 -27.65
CA HIS A 385 -5.60 0.62 -27.26
C HIS A 385 -5.35 -0.60 -26.35
N TYR A 386 -6.30 -0.97 -25.48
CA TYR A 386 -6.10 -2.05 -24.50
C TYR A 386 -6.41 -3.44 -25.08
N ARG A 387 -7.04 -3.52 -26.26
CA ARG A 387 -7.21 -4.78 -27.00
C ARG A 387 -5.89 -5.37 -27.48
N GLY A 388 -4.94 -4.54 -27.89
CA GLY A 388 -3.65 -4.97 -28.43
C GLY A 388 -2.59 -5.29 -27.39
N GLN A 389 -2.76 -4.84 -26.13
CA GLN A 389 -1.74 -4.97 -25.08
C GLN A 389 -2.36 -5.44 -23.74
N PRO A 390 -2.60 -6.75 -23.58
CA PRO A 390 -3.22 -7.30 -22.37
C PRO A 390 -2.43 -7.04 -21.07
N SER A 391 -1.11 -6.97 -21.15
CA SER A 391 -0.23 -6.76 -19.97
C SER A 391 -0.28 -5.35 -19.40
N ARG A 392 -0.62 -4.34 -20.22
CA ARG A 392 -0.68 -2.93 -19.79
C ARG A 392 -2.06 -2.50 -19.30
N ARG A 393 -3.04 -3.41 -19.31
CA ARG A 393 -4.41 -3.19 -18.85
C ARG A 393 -4.44 -2.72 -17.39
N PRO A 394 -4.98 -1.51 -17.11
CA PRO A 394 -5.18 -1.03 -15.75
C PRO A 394 -5.93 -2.02 -14.82
N SER A 395 -6.86 -2.82 -15.35
CA SER A 395 -7.65 -3.82 -14.64
C SER A 395 -6.78 -4.92 -14.03
N VAL A 396 -5.61 -5.20 -14.59
CA VAL A 396 -4.64 -6.16 -14.01
C VAL A 396 -4.12 -5.64 -12.67
N ARG A 397 -3.87 -4.33 -12.57
CA ARG A 397 -3.42 -3.72 -11.31
C ARG A 397 -4.53 -3.74 -10.28
N PHE A 398 -5.74 -3.36 -10.69
CA PHE A 398 -6.91 -3.31 -9.81
C PHE A 398 -7.33 -4.69 -9.33
N SER A 399 -7.45 -5.68 -10.22
CA SER A 399 -7.74 -7.07 -9.88
C SER A 399 -6.69 -7.68 -8.95
N ARG A 400 -5.40 -7.37 -9.13
CA ARG A 400 -4.35 -7.77 -8.19
C ARG A 400 -4.54 -7.13 -6.81
N GLY A 401 -4.96 -5.86 -6.75
CA GLY A 401 -5.31 -5.18 -5.51
C GLY A 401 -6.49 -5.85 -4.80
N ILE A 402 -7.57 -6.15 -5.52
CA ILE A 402 -8.76 -6.87 -5.01
C ILE A 402 -8.40 -8.27 -4.53
N ALA A 403 -7.60 -9.01 -5.31
CA ALA A 403 -7.10 -10.32 -4.89
C ALA A 403 -6.26 -10.19 -3.61
N GLY A 404 -5.44 -9.14 -3.50
CA GLY A 404 -4.71 -8.80 -2.28
C GLY A 404 -5.62 -8.63 -1.06
N ILE A 405 -6.76 -7.94 -1.23
CA ILE A 405 -7.75 -7.74 -0.17
C ILE A 405 -8.27 -9.09 0.33
N TRP A 406 -8.61 -10.01 -0.56
CA TRP A 406 -9.14 -11.32 -0.13
C TRP A 406 -8.06 -12.23 0.46
N VAL A 407 -6.88 -12.24 -0.14
CA VAL A 407 -5.74 -13.00 0.34
C VAL A 407 -5.37 -12.54 1.75
N GLU A 408 -5.20 -11.24 1.96
CA GLU A 408 -4.92 -10.69 3.28
C GLU A 408 -6.15 -10.77 4.19
N GLY A 409 -7.36 -10.68 3.66
CA GLY A 409 -8.60 -10.87 4.43
C GLY A 409 -8.74 -12.28 5.01
N CYS A 410 -8.13 -13.29 4.39
CA CYS A 410 -8.19 -14.68 4.84
C CYS A 410 -7.00 -15.11 5.72
N LYS A 411 -5.85 -14.42 5.60
CA LYS A 411 -4.63 -14.73 6.34
C LYS A 411 -4.64 -14.20 7.77
N SER A 412 -4.29 -15.05 8.72
CA SER A 412 -3.89 -14.71 10.08
C SER A 412 -2.44 -14.18 10.11
N LEU A 413 -2.05 -13.58 11.23
CA LEU A 413 -0.69 -13.09 11.51
C LEU A 413 0.36 -14.20 11.32
N ASP A 414 0.03 -15.43 11.73
CA ASP A 414 0.92 -16.60 11.60
C ASP A 414 0.89 -17.27 10.21
N ARG A 415 0.43 -16.54 9.18
CA ARG A 415 0.27 -17.06 7.81
C ARG A 415 -0.66 -18.27 7.70
N ARG A 416 -1.52 -18.50 8.70
CA ARG A 416 -2.58 -19.52 8.72
C ARG A 416 -3.91 -18.92 8.30
N LEU A 417 -4.86 -19.73 7.82
CA LEU A 417 -6.22 -19.25 7.59
C LEU A 417 -6.99 -19.20 8.92
N HIS A 418 -7.79 -18.16 9.12
CA HIS A 418 -8.69 -18.05 10.29
C HIS A 418 -10.12 -18.50 9.96
N SER A 419 -10.95 -18.78 10.97
CA SER A 419 -12.33 -19.29 10.80
C SER A 419 -13.20 -18.42 9.88
N LYS A 420 -13.07 -17.09 9.97
CA LYS A 420 -13.80 -16.13 9.13
C LYS A 420 -13.53 -16.27 7.63
N CYS A 421 -12.43 -16.92 7.22
CA CYS A 421 -12.05 -17.17 5.83
C CYS A 421 -13.18 -17.86 5.05
N ILE A 422 -13.86 -18.83 5.67
CA ILE A 422 -14.97 -19.55 5.03
C ILE A 422 -16.09 -18.59 4.64
N SER A 423 -16.44 -17.65 5.51
CA SER A 423 -17.50 -16.67 5.22
C SER A 423 -17.12 -15.69 4.11
N LEU A 424 -15.85 -15.26 4.07
CA LEU A 424 -15.35 -14.33 3.04
C LEU A 424 -15.33 -15.01 1.67
N ILE A 425 -14.82 -16.24 1.60
CA ILE A 425 -14.78 -17.03 0.37
C ILE A 425 -16.19 -17.41 -0.08
N SER A 426 -17.08 -17.77 0.84
CA SER A 426 -18.46 -18.14 0.51
C SER A 426 -19.20 -16.99 -0.20
N VAL A 427 -19.07 -15.76 0.32
CA VAL A 427 -19.67 -14.55 -0.28
C VAL A 427 -19.03 -14.23 -1.63
N LEU A 428 -17.72 -14.45 -1.78
CA LEU A 428 -17.03 -14.24 -3.05
C LEU A 428 -17.47 -15.22 -4.15
N LEU A 429 -17.69 -16.50 -3.78
CA LEU A 429 -18.09 -17.56 -4.73
C LEU A 429 -19.59 -17.54 -5.03
N HIS A 430 -20.40 -17.06 -4.09
CA HIS A 430 -21.84 -16.89 -4.27
C HIS A 430 -22.21 -15.44 -3.99
N PRO A 431 -21.85 -14.49 -4.87
CA PRO A 431 -22.35 -13.13 -4.76
C PRO A 431 -23.87 -13.21 -4.86
N THR A 432 -24.57 -12.99 -3.74
CA THR A 432 -26.00 -12.78 -3.79
C THR A 432 -26.19 -11.55 -4.65
N ARG A 433 -26.75 -11.74 -5.84
CA ARG A 433 -27.15 -10.66 -6.74
C ARG A 433 -28.37 -10.02 -6.07
N THR A 434 -28.12 -9.25 -5.00
CA THR A 434 -29.15 -8.45 -4.35
C THR A 434 -29.74 -7.57 -5.44
N ALA A 435 -31.03 -7.77 -5.72
CA ALA A 435 -31.77 -6.87 -6.59
C ALA A 435 -31.45 -5.44 -6.15
N ALA A 436 -31.18 -4.57 -7.12
CA ALA A 436 -30.79 -3.19 -6.89
C ALA A 436 -31.72 -2.56 -5.83
N SER A 437 -31.21 -2.47 -4.60
CA SER A 437 -31.79 -1.55 -3.63
C SER A 437 -31.56 -0.18 -4.24
N SER A 438 -32.63 0.58 -4.40
CA SER A 438 -32.66 1.95 -4.93
C SER A 438 -31.72 2.93 -4.21
N SER A 439 -31.10 2.50 -3.11
CA SER A 439 -30.03 3.19 -2.38
C SER A 439 -28.66 3.08 -3.07
N VAL A 440 -28.33 1.95 -3.72
CA VAL A 440 -27.00 1.71 -4.32
C VAL A 440 -26.79 2.48 -5.63
N ASP A 441 -27.86 2.65 -6.43
CA ASP A 441 -27.78 3.40 -7.69
C ASP A 441 -27.58 4.91 -7.49
N LYS A 442 -27.81 5.46 -6.28
CA LYS A 442 -27.52 6.87 -5.97
C LYS A 442 -26.02 7.19 -5.84
N TYR A 443 -25.17 6.17 -5.78
CA TYR A 443 -23.74 6.32 -5.55
C TYR A 443 -22.88 5.73 -6.67
N ARG A 444 -23.50 5.37 -7.80
CA ARG A 444 -22.83 4.96 -9.03
C ARG A 444 -22.27 6.15 -9.80
#